data_AF-A0A2T9ZMK9-F1
#
_entry.id   AF-A0A2T9ZMK9-F1
#
_cell.length_a   1.000
_cell.length_b   1.000
_cell.length_c   1.000
_cell.angle_alpha   90.00
_cell.angle_beta   90.00
_cell.angle_gamma   90.00
#
_symmetry.space_group_name_H-M   'P 1'
#
loop_
_entity.id
_entity.type
_entity.pdbx_description
1 polymer ?
#
loop_
_entity_poly.entity_id
_entity_poly.type
_entity_poly.pdbx_seq_one_letter_code
_entity_poly.pdbx_strand_id
1 'polypeptide(L)'
;RLSQHPRLNLTTFSEVLERQQQPSPRLSKLVAGSWVYGTFTTWIGDKDKNRAWDLLGEAKKVYDRVVAEKKFSKRKLAELEKQLAICEGSDWFWWFGDYNPGETVSDFEQLFRSQLSHLFDLLGEPKPDYLSQVFAVGSGKPSLGGVMKKND
;
A
#
# COMPACT_ATOMS: atom_id res chain seq x y z
N ARG A 1 -29.68 0.85 -23.94
CA ARG A 1 -28.75 0.24 -22.95
C ARG A 1 -27.38 0.07 -23.61
N LEU A 2 -26.27 0.24 -22.90
CA LEU A 2 -24.92 0.02 -23.49
C LEU A 2 -24.77 -1.40 -24.05
N SER A 3 -25.36 -2.40 -23.40
CA SER A 3 -25.39 -3.79 -23.85
C SER A 3 -26.13 -4.05 -25.17
N GLN A 4 -26.89 -3.08 -25.68
CA GLN A 4 -27.62 -3.16 -26.96
C GLN A 4 -27.09 -2.12 -27.96
N HIS A 5 -25.99 -1.43 -27.63
CA HIS A 5 -25.50 -0.36 -28.45
C HIS A 5 -24.84 -0.94 -29.72
N PRO A 6 -25.29 -0.56 -30.94
CA PRO A 6 -24.93 -1.26 -32.18
C PRO A 6 -23.45 -1.15 -32.56
N ARG A 7 -22.71 -0.23 -31.92
CA ARG A 7 -21.27 0.02 -32.19
C ARG A 7 -20.35 -0.27 -31.01
N LEU A 8 -20.88 -0.76 -29.88
CA LEU A 8 -20.06 -1.05 -28.70
C LEU A 8 -20.23 -2.52 -28.31
N ASN A 9 -19.12 -3.24 -28.24
CA ASN A 9 -19.09 -4.58 -27.68
C ASN A 9 -18.51 -4.51 -26.26
N LEU A 10 -19.34 -4.77 -25.25
CA LEU A 10 -18.88 -4.91 -23.88
C LEU A 10 -18.13 -6.23 -23.74
N THR A 11 -16.94 -6.21 -23.16
CA THR A 11 -16.05 -7.37 -23.09
C THR A 11 -15.11 -7.23 -21.89
N THR A 12 -14.43 -8.32 -21.53
CA THR A 12 -13.39 -8.33 -20.51
C THR A 12 -12.00 -8.23 -21.12
N PHE A 13 -10.99 -7.86 -20.32
CA PHE A 13 -9.60 -7.90 -20.79
C PHE A 13 -9.17 -9.31 -21.20
N SER A 14 -9.62 -10.36 -20.51
CA SER A 14 -9.32 -11.75 -20.86
C SER A 14 -9.83 -12.12 -22.26
N GLU A 15 -11.10 -11.78 -22.55
CA GLU A 15 -11.69 -12.02 -23.87
C GLU A 15 -10.99 -11.22 -24.99
N VAL A 16 -10.55 -9.99 -24.70
CA VAL A 16 -9.78 -9.18 -25.66
C VAL A 16 -8.45 -9.86 -25.98
N LEU A 17 -7.74 -10.38 -24.97
CA LEU A 17 -6.46 -11.07 -25.15
C LEU A 17 -6.63 -12.39 -25.90
N GLU A 18 -7.70 -13.15 -25.63
CA GLU A 18 -8.00 -14.40 -26.34
C GLU A 18 -8.36 -14.18 -27.82
N ARG A 19 -9.10 -13.10 -28.12
CA ARG A 19 -9.51 -12.76 -29.49
C ARG A 19 -8.43 -12.01 -30.26
N GLN A 20 -7.32 -11.69 -29.62
CA GLN A 20 -6.25 -10.91 -30.22
C GLN A 20 -5.54 -11.70 -31.32
N GLN A 21 -5.80 -11.34 -32.57
CA GLN A 21 -5.20 -12.00 -33.74
C GLN A 21 -3.81 -11.44 -34.10
N GLN A 22 -3.50 -10.23 -33.64
CA GLN A 22 -2.24 -9.54 -33.92
C GLN A 22 -1.62 -9.01 -32.62
N PRO A 23 -0.30 -9.09 -32.44
CA PRO A 23 0.36 -8.62 -31.22
C PRO A 23 0.09 -7.12 -31.00
N SER A 24 -0.14 -6.75 -29.73
CA SER A 24 -0.35 -5.35 -29.35
C SER A 24 0.85 -4.49 -29.75
N PRO A 25 0.65 -3.22 -30.13
CA PRO A 25 1.72 -2.26 -30.22
C PRO A 25 2.56 -2.29 -28.94
N ARG A 26 3.89 -2.41 -29.10
CA ARG A 26 4.81 -2.45 -27.96
C ARG A 26 5.17 -1.03 -27.54
N LEU A 27 5.04 -0.76 -26.25
CA LEU A 27 5.65 0.42 -25.63
C LEU A 27 7.18 0.22 -25.62
N SER A 28 7.92 1.13 -26.27
CA SER A 28 9.39 1.05 -26.34
C SER A 28 10.05 1.33 -24.99
N LYS A 29 9.39 2.13 -24.14
CA LYS A 29 9.85 2.47 -22.79
C LYS A 29 8.65 2.76 -21.90
N LEU A 30 8.67 2.22 -20.68
CA LEU A 30 7.78 2.62 -19.60
C LEU A 30 8.59 3.43 -18.58
N VAL A 31 8.01 4.52 -18.09
CA VAL A 31 8.60 5.34 -17.03
C VAL A 31 7.86 5.12 -15.71
N ALA A 32 8.57 5.28 -14.60
CA ALA A 32 7.96 5.13 -13.28
C ALA A 32 6.99 6.30 -13.01
N GLY A 33 5.82 5.96 -12.46
CA GLY A 33 4.79 6.92 -12.11
C GLY A 33 3.52 6.21 -11.66
N SER A 34 2.52 6.99 -11.31
CA SER A 34 1.18 6.49 -11.00
C SER A 34 0.12 7.24 -11.79
N TRP A 35 -1.09 6.69 -11.82
CA TRP A 35 -2.25 7.37 -12.37
C TRP A 35 -2.62 8.69 -11.64
N VAL A 36 -2.12 8.90 -10.40
CA VAL A 36 -2.31 10.14 -9.64
C VAL A 36 -1.12 11.06 -9.91
N TYR A 37 -1.35 12.20 -10.55
CA TYR A 37 -0.33 13.20 -10.94
C TYR A 37 0.86 12.68 -11.77
N GLY A 38 0.88 11.43 -12.24
CA GLY A 38 2.04 10.87 -12.95
C GLY A 38 3.25 10.59 -12.04
N THR A 39 3.11 10.68 -10.71
CA THR A 39 4.22 10.54 -9.75
C THR A 39 3.82 9.64 -8.58
N PHE A 40 4.75 9.39 -7.65
CA PHE A 40 4.48 8.62 -6.42
C PHE A 40 4.19 9.50 -5.20
N THR A 41 4.05 10.83 -5.37
CA THR A 41 3.91 11.78 -4.25
C THR A 41 2.70 11.51 -3.35
N THR A 42 1.71 10.77 -3.87
CA THR A 42 0.58 10.28 -3.07
C THR A 42 1.01 9.34 -1.94
N TRP A 43 2.07 8.54 -2.11
CA TRP A 43 2.51 7.52 -1.15
C TRP A 43 3.92 7.76 -0.57
N ILE A 44 4.70 8.71 -1.09
CA ILE A 44 6.06 9.01 -0.61
C ILE A 44 6.41 10.49 -0.80
N GLY A 45 7.32 11.02 0.02
CA GLY A 45 7.88 12.37 -0.11
C GLY A 45 7.44 13.32 0.99
N ASP A 46 6.26 13.09 1.58
CA ASP A 46 5.80 13.77 2.78
C ASP A 46 6.46 13.17 4.05
N LYS A 47 6.66 14.00 5.08
CA LYS A 47 7.41 13.61 6.30
C LYS A 47 6.80 12.38 7.00
N ASP A 48 5.48 12.33 7.11
CA ASP A 48 4.77 11.28 7.84
C ASP A 48 4.78 9.97 7.02
N LYS A 49 4.64 10.08 5.69
CA LYS A 49 4.76 8.94 4.75
C LYS A 49 6.17 8.37 4.74
N ASN A 50 7.18 9.22 4.69
CA ASN A 50 8.58 8.78 4.73
C ASN A 50 8.88 8.08 6.05
N ARG A 51 8.36 8.61 7.17
CA ARG A 51 8.51 7.95 8.47
C ARG A 51 7.84 6.57 8.47
N ALA A 52 6.64 6.42 7.91
CA ALA A 52 6.02 5.10 7.77
C ALA A 52 6.85 4.12 6.93
N TRP A 53 7.51 4.60 5.86
CA TRP A 53 8.40 3.78 5.05
C TRP A 53 9.63 3.33 5.82
N ASP A 54 10.21 4.20 6.65
CA ASP A 54 11.31 3.83 7.54
C ASP A 54 10.88 2.72 8.52
N LEU A 55 9.70 2.87 9.15
CA LEU A 55 9.15 1.90 10.09
C LEU A 55 8.94 0.52 9.43
N LEU A 56 8.34 0.51 8.23
CA LEU A 56 8.13 -0.71 7.46
C LEU A 56 9.46 -1.33 7.00
N GLY A 57 10.42 -0.52 6.58
CA GLY A 57 11.75 -0.95 6.16
C GLY A 57 12.50 -1.64 7.30
N GLU A 58 12.48 -1.07 8.51
CA GLU A 58 13.09 -1.71 9.69
C GLU A 58 12.39 -3.03 10.06
N ALA A 59 11.05 -3.06 10.05
CA ALA A 59 10.30 -4.29 10.29
C ALA A 59 10.62 -5.38 9.26
N LYS A 60 10.74 -5.01 7.98
CA LYS A 60 11.10 -5.93 6.90
C LYS A 60 12.53 -6.48 7.07
N LYS A 61 13.50 -5.66 7.46
CA LYS A 61 14.86 -6.14 7.76
C LYS A 61 14.85 -7.20 8.86
N VAL A 62 14.06 -6.99 9.93
CA VAL A 62 13.90 -7.97 11.01
C VAL A 62 13.23 -9.24 10.51
N TYR A 63 12.15 -9.11 9.73
CA TYR A 63 11.48 -10.24 9.08
C TYR A 63 12.48 -11.08 8.26
N ASP A 64 13.20 -10.44 7.33
CA ASP A 64 14.12 -11.12 6.41
C ASP A 64 15.23 -11.85 7.18
N ARG A 65 15.79 -11.22 8.22
CA ARG A 65 16.77 -11.84 9.12
C ARG A 65 16.19 -13.08 9.81
N VAL A 66 15.05 -12.95 10.46
CA VAL A 66 14.44 -14.01 11.27
C VAL A 66 14.04 -15.21 10.41
N VAL A 67 13.46 -14.96 9.23
CA VAL A 67 13.08 -16.01 8.27
C VAL A 67 14.30 -16.74 7.72
N ALA A 68 15.44 -16.07 7.57
CA ALA A 68 16.69 -16.71 7.16
C ALA A 68 17.35 -17.54 8.28
N GLU A 69 17.29 -17.08 9.53
CA GLU A 69 17.97 -17.71 10.68
C GLU A 69 17.17 -18.86 11.31
N LYS A 70 15.84 -18.76 11.33
CA LYS A 70 14.96 -19.72 12.03
C LYS A 70 14.27 -20.66 11.03
N LYS A 71 13.97 -21.88 11.47
CA LYS A 71 13.15 -22.83 10.70
C LYS A 71 11.68 -22.68 11.09
N PHE A 72 10.84 -22.35 10.12
CA PHE A 72 9.40 -22.27 10.28
C PHE A 72 8.69 -23.43 9.58
N SER A 73 7.54 -23.86 10.11
CA SER A 73 6.64 -24.72 9.35
C SER A 73 6.08 -23.94 8.16
N LYS A 74 5.68 -24.63 7.08
CA LYS A 74 5.05 -23.98 5.91
C LYS A 74 3.85 -23.11 6.29
N ARG A 75 3.04 -23.58 7.24
CA ARG A 75 1.88 -22.83 7.75
C ARG A 75 2.30 -21.55 8.45
N LYS A 76 3.35 -21.59 9.29
CA LYS A 76 3.82 -20.40 10.01
C LYS A 76 4.48 -19.40 9.07
N LEU A 77 5.20 -19.87 8.06
CA LEU A 77 5.79 -18.99 7.04
C LEU A 77 4.69 -18.26 6.25
N ALA A 78 3.64 -18.96 5.81
CA ALA A 78 2.52 -18.32 5.12
C ALA A 78 1.78 -17.29 5.99
N GLU A 79 1.68 -17.53 7.30
CA GLU A 79 1.12 -16.55 8.25
C GLU A 79 2.00 -15.30 8.35
N LEU A 80 3.32 -15.49 8.45
CA LEU A 80 4.30 -14.40 8.48
C LEU A 80 4.29 -13.57 7.18
N GLU A 81 4.31 -14.23 6.02
CA GLU A 81 4.21 -13.59 4.71
C GLU A 81 2.92 -12.77 4.58
N LYS A 82 1.79 -13.34 5.02
CA LYS A 82 0.50 -12.64 5.02
C LYS A 82 0.54 -11.41 5.93
N GLN A 83 1.12 -11.52 7.13
CA GLN A 83 1.20 -10.39 8.04
C GLN A 83 2.10 -9.27 7.50
N LEU A 84 3.23 -9.61 6.88
CA LEU A 84 4.08 -8.63 6.20
C LEU A 84 3.31 -7.93 5.07
N ALA A 85 2.58 -8.68 4.24
CA ALA A 85 1.78 -8.12 3.15
C ALA A 85 0.68 -7.15 3.65
N ILE A 86 0.10 -7.37 4.84
CA ILE A 86 -0.82 -6.42 5.48
C ILE A 86 -0.08 -5.12 5.83
N CYS A 87 1.14 -5.22 6.38
CA CYS A 87 1.96 -4.04 6.70
C CYS A 87 2.39 -3.27 5.44
N GLU A 88 2.54 -3.94 4.29
CA GLU A 88 2.93 -3.34 3.01
C GLU A 88 1.76 -2.69 2.24
N GLY A 89 0.55 -2.67 2.81
CA GLY A 89 -0.63 -2.06 2.19
C GLY A 89 -0.44 -0.58 1.82
N SER A 90 -0.74 -0.21 0.57
CA SER A 90 -0.55 1.16 0.09
C SER A 90 -1.48 2.17 0.76
N ASP A 91 -2.62 1.72 1.30
CA ASP A 91 -3.61 2.55 1.98
C ASP A 91 -3.01 3.30 3.18
N TRP A 92 -2.08 2.69 3.93
CA TRP A 92 -1.38 3.36 5.03
C TRP A 92 -0.78 4.69 4.54
N PHE A 93 -0.04 4.63 3.44
CA PHE A 93 0.67 5.76 2.85
C PHE A 93 -0.24 6.75 2.10
N TRP A 94 -1.44 6.31 1.71
CA TRP A 94 -2.47 7.20 1.17
C TRP A 94 -3.01 8.15 2.24
N TRP A 95 -3.22 7.62 3.45
CA TRP A 95 -3.86 8.34 4.54
C TRP A 95 -2.92 9.26 5.32
N PHE A 96 -1.64 8.90 5.49
CA PHE A 96 -0.72 9.73 6.28
C PHE A 96 -0.44 11.11 5.65
N GLY A 97 -0.15 12.09 6.51
CA GLY A 97 0.18 13.47 6.14
C GLY A 97 -0.92 14.49 6.41
N ASP A 98 -0.60 15.75 6.16
CA ASP A 98 -1.41 16.92 6.54
C ASP A 98 -2.66 17.15 5.68
N TYR A 99 -2.75 16.55 4.50
CA TYR A 99 -3.87 16.69 3.58
C TYR A 99 -5.16 16.01 4.06
N ASN A 100 -5.08 14.89 4.80
CA ASN A 100 -6.23 14.10 5.19
C ASN A 100 -6.82 14.54 6.55
N PRO A 101 -8.10 14.20 6.85
CA PRO A 101 -8.72 14.53 8.13
C PRO A 101 -7.97 13.91 9.32
N GLY A 102 -7.75 14.69 10.37
CA GLY A 102 -6.96 14.26 11.53
C GLY A 102 -7.44 12.98 12.22
N GLU A 103 -8.75 12.81 12.37
CA GLU A 103 -9.34 11.59 12.94
C GLU A 103 -9.01 10.35 12.09
N THR A 104 -9.20 10.44 10.77
CA THR A 104 -8.86 9.35 9.85
C THR A 104 -7.36 9.04 9.87
N VAL A 105 -6.50 10.07 9.90
CA VAL A 105 -5.05 9.84 10.02
C VAL A 105 -4.71 9.13 11.32
N SER A 106 -5.30 9.55 12.44
CA SER A 106 -5.08 8.92 13.75
C SER A 106 -5.47 7.44 13.76
N ASP A 107 -6.62 7.08 13.20
CA ASP A 107 -7.10 5.69 13.14
C ASP A 107 -6.15 4.80 12.32
N PHE A 108 -5.78 5.25 11.12
CA PHE A 108 -4.87 4.52 10.25
C PHE A 108 -3.45 4.43 10.84
N GLU A 109 -2.98 5.48 11.52
CA GLU A 109 -1.67 5.53 12.17
C GLU A 109 -1.58 4.50 13.29
N GLN A 110 -2.59 4.48 14.16
CA GLN A 110 -2.66 3.52 15.26
C GLN A 110 -2.77 2.09 14.75
N LEU A 111 -3.61 1.87 13.73
CA LEU A 111 -3.77 0.54 13.14
C LEU A 111 -2.48 0.06 12.49
N PHE A 112 -1.77 0.91 11.75
CA PHE A 112 -0.50 0.57 11.12
C PHE A 112 0.57 0.16 12.15
N ARG A 113 0.73 0.93 13.23
CA ARG A 113 1.65 0.55 14.33
C ARG A 113 1.25 -0.77 14.99
N SER A 114 -0.05 -1.03 15.12
CA SER A 114 -0.56 -2.30 15.65
C SER A 114 -0.23 -3.48 14.73
N GLN A 115 -0.36 -3.33 13.40
CA GLN A 115 -0.01 -4.36 12.42
C GLN A 115 1.50 -4.67 12.43
N LEU A 116 2.34 -3.64 12.51
CA LEU A 116 3.79 -3.81 12.66
C LEU A 116 4.11 -4.52 13.98
N SER A 117 3.49 -4.09 15.09
CA SER A 117 3.67 -4.73 16.40
C SER A 117 3.28 -6.21 16.38
N HIS A 118 2.17 -6.54 15.71
CA HIS A 118 1.74 -7.92 15.56
C HIS A 118 2.73 -8.76 14.73
N LEU A 119 3.36 -8.17 13.71
CA LEU A 119 4.43 -8.84 12.97
C LEU A 119 5.60 -9.22 13.89
N PHE A 120 6.04 -8.32 14.77
CA PHE A 120 7.09 -8.61 15.75
C PHE A 120 6.67 -9.75 16.71
N ASP A 121 5.42 -9.77 17.18
CA ASP A 121 4.90 -10.86 17.99
C ASP A 121 4.98 -12.21 17.25
N LEU A 122 4.57 -12.25 15.98
CA LEU A 122 4.61 -13.48 15.18
C LEU A 122 6.04 -13.96 14.89
N LEU A 123 6.99 -13.04 14.74
CA LEU A 123 8.42 -13.32 14.56
C LEU A 123 9.10 -13.79 15.87
N GLY A 124 8.46 -13.55 17.02
CA GLY A 124 9.00 -13.81 18.34
C GLY A 124 10.16 -12.86 18.67
N GLU A 125 10.08 -11.62 18.20
CA GLU A 125 11.09 -10.58 18.43
C GLU A 125 10.51 -9.47 19.31
N PRO A 126 11.35 -8.78 20.11
CA PRO A 126 10.87 -7.65 20.91
C PRO A 126 10.38 -6.51 20.02
N LYS A 127 9.26 -5.89 20.40
CA LYS A 127 8.72 -4.71 19.72
C LYS A 127 9.63 -3.51 19.98
N PRO A 128 10.04 -2.78 18.94
CA PRO A 128 10.78 -1.55 19.13
C PRO A 128 9.92 -0.47 19.80
N ASP A 129 10.52 0.31 20.72
CA ASP A 129 9.82 1.36 21.48
C ASP A 129 9.15 2.41 20.58
N TYR A 130 9.72 2.68 19.41
CA TYR A 130 9.15 3.65 18.47
C TYR A 130 7.75 3.27 17.98
N LEU A 131 7.34 1.99 18.06
CA LEU A 131 5.98 1.56 17.69
C LEU A 131 4.92 1.98 18.72
N SER A 132 5.33 2.46 19.90
CA SER A 132 4.45 3.06 20.90
C SER A 132 4.24 4.57 20.69
N GLN A 133 5.02 5.20 19.81
CA GLN A 133 5.04 6.64 19.61
C GLN A 133 4.21 7.02 18.38
N VAL A 134 3.35 8.02 18.53
CA VAL A 134 2.60 8.58 17.39
C VAL A 134 3.57 9.25 16.42
N PHE A 135 3.47 8.95 15.13
CA PHE A 135 4.37 9.51 14.12
C PHE A 135 3.69 10.35 13.03
N ALA A 136 2.35 10.30 12.91
CA ALA A 136 1.60 11.05 11.91
C ALA A 136 0.38 11.73 12.54
N VAL A 137 0.10 12.97 12.14
CA VAL A 137 -1.06 13.75 12.61
C VAL A 137 -1.66 14.51 11.44
N GLY A 138 -2.89 14.18 11.07
CA GLY A 138 -3.61 14.87 10.00
C GLY A 138 -4.20 16.20 10.46
N SER A 139 -4.27 17.17 9.53
CA SER A 139 -4.85 18.50 9.79
C SER A 139 -5.77 19.00 8.68
N GLY A 140 -5.99 18.20 7.63
CA GLY A 140 -6.62 18.63 6.40
C GLY A 140 -8.15 18.54 6.43
N LYS A 141 -8.79 19.24 5.48
CA LYS A 141 -10.25 19.22 5.27
C LYS A 141 -10.58 19.06 3.78
N PRO A 142 -10.23 17.92 3.15
CA PRO A 142 -10.45 17.71 1.74
C PRO A 142 -11.94 17.64 1.40
N SER A 143 -12.35 18.22 0.27
CA SER A 143 -13.76 18.35 -0.12
C SER A 143 -14.50 17.02 -0.34
N LEU A 144 -13.76 15.91 -0.49
CA LEU A 144 -14.28 14.56 -0.68
C LEU A 144 -13.80 13.58 0.43
N GLY A 145 -13.44 14.10 1.60
CA GLY A 145 -13.05 13.27 2.75
C GLY A 145 -11.71 12.52 2.59
N GLY A 146 -10.91 12.84 1.57
CA GLY A 146 -9.56 12.27 1.36
C GLY A 146 -9.53 10.99 0.52
N VAL A 147 -10.69 10.41 0.19
CA VAL A 147 -10.83 9.15 -0.56
C VAL A 147 -10.41 9.28 -2.02
N MET A 148 -10.56 10.47 -2.61
CA MET A 148 -10.13 10.75 -3.98
C MET A 148 -9.29 12.02 -4.05
N LYS A 149 -8.17 11.94 -4.76
CA LYS A 149 -7.37 13.11 -5.19
C LYS A 149 -7.68 13.38 -6.65
N LYS A 150 -8.06 14.62 -6.98
CA LYS A 150 -8.24 15.06 -8.36
C LYS A 150 -6.95 15.69 -8.84
N ASN A 151 -6.62 15.48 -10.11
CA ASN A 151 -5.71 16.40 -10.77
C ASN A 151 -6.50 17.70 -11.00
N ASP A 152 -6.04 18.79 -10.40
CA ASP A 152 -6.46 20.15 -10.80
C ASP A 152 -5.75 20.55 -12.10
#